data_AF-A0A3A8U4C9-F1
#
_entry.id   AF-A0A3A8U4C9-F1
#
_cell.length_a   1.000
_cell.length_b   1.000
_cell.length_c   1.000
_cell.angle_alpha   90.00
_cell.angle_beta   90.00
_cell.angle_gamma   90.00
#
_symmetry.space_group_name_H-M   'P 1'
#
loop_
_entity.id
_entity.type
_entity.pdbx_description
1 polymer ?
#
loop_
_entity_poly.entity_id
_entity_poly.type
_entity_poly.pdbx_seq_one_letter_code
_entity_poly.pdbx_strand_id
1 'polypeptide(L)'
;MVNTIIPIPGYVHLYRSLLRFYEMPENEVREMLYLLNTANLDCYSYYHPERELTESGPVAFSGWLDRMDCRPYRTEVQLYKSLLCLKRSIDRDLIVTSQREALQALKCVTSNIEYRFYKAYGMEIEDKRTVYGECAYRLVPREDEPSVCLMHDWIYLPSA
;
A
#
# COMPACT_ATOMS: atom_id res chain seq x y z
N MET A 1 -6.18 -8.84 27.35
CA MET A 1 -6.50 -8.56 25.93
C MET A 1 -5.17 -8.50 25.20
N VAL A 2 -5.00 -9.28 24.14
CA VAL A 2 -3.73 -9.36 23.42
C VAL A 2 -3.72 -8.24 22.40
N ASN A 3 -2.89 -7.22 22.63
CA ASN A 3 -2.60 -6.16 21.66
C ASN A 3 -2.15 -6.83 20.36
N THR A 4 -3.03 -6.89 19.36
CA THR A 4 -2.68 -7.48 18.08
C THR A 4 -1.96 -6.41 17.29
N ILE A 5 -0.65 -6.32 17.45
CA ILE A 5 0.21 -5.66 16.46
C ILE A 5 -0.02 -6.46 15.18
N ILE A 6 -0.72 -5.89 14.19
CA ILE A 6 -0.85 -6.51 12.88
C ILE A 6 0.49 -6.24 12.18
N PRO A 7 1.43 -7.20 12.10
CA PRO A 7 2.51 -7.04 11.14
C PRO A 7 1.84 -6.89 9.79
N ILE A 8 2.29 -5.93 8.99
CA ILE A 8 1.73 -5.73 7.66
C ILE A 8 2.75 -6.22 6.64
N PRO A 9 2.86 -7.56 6.41
CA PRO A 9 3.77 -8.07 5.39
C PRO A 9 3.47 -7.49 4.00
N GLY A 10 2.26 -6.93 3.78
CA GLY A 10 1.96 -6.08 2.64
C GLY A 10 2.93 -4.90 2.45
N TYR A 11 3.35 -4.20 3.52
CA TYR A 11 4.30 -3.09 3.41
C TYR A 11 5.70 -3.59 3.09
N VAL A 12 6.04 -4.83 3.46
CA VAL A 12 7.30 -5.47 3.08
C VAL A 12 7.30 -5.82 1.59
N HIS A 13 6.16 -6.33 1.08
CA HIS A 13 5.94 -6.51 -0.36
C HIS A 13 6.09 -5.19 -1.11
N LEU A 14 5.42 -4.12 -0.66
CA LEU A 14 5.51 -2.78 -1.23
C LEU A 14 6.94 -2.23 -1.22
N TYR A 15 7.62 -2.28 -0.07
CA TYR A 15 8.99 -1.80 0.10
C TYR A 15 9.93 -2.43 -0.93
N ARG A 16 9.97 -3.76 -0.97
CA ARG A 16 10.84 -4.50 -1.91
C ARG A 16 10.44 -4.27 -3.36
N SER A 17 9.15 -4.08 -3.64
CA SER A 17 8.67 -3.78 -5.00
C SER A 17 8.99 -2.36 -5.46
N LEU A 18 8.91 -1.37 -4.59
CA LEU A 18 9.29 0.01 -4.89
C LEU A 18 10.79 0.09 -5.21
N LEU A 19 11.62 -0.57 -4.41
CA LEU A 19 13.05 -0.69 -4.69
C LEU A 19 13.32 -1.38 -6.03
N ARG A 20 12.57 -2.45 -6.34
CA ARG A 20 12.76 -3.24 -7.57
C ARG A 20 12.30 -2.53 -8.84
N PHE A 21 11.12 -1.90 -8.82
CA PHE A 21 10.46 -1.43 -10.05
C PHE A 21 10.57 0.08 -10.26
N TYR A 22 10.78 0.85 -9.18
CA TYR A 22 10.70 2.32 -9.20
C TYR A 22 12.02 3.01 -8.78
N GLU A 23 13.02 2.25 -8.28
CA GLU A 23 14.38 2.74 -7.96
C GLU A 23 14.43 3.96 -7.01
N MET A 24 13.44 4.12 -6.14
CA MET A 24 13.43 5.19 -5.13
C MET A 24 14.50 4.95 -4.05
N PRO A 25 15.17 6.01 -3.54
CA PRO A 25 16.12 5.88 -2.43
C PRO A 25 15.51 5.18 -1.23
N GLU A 26 16.28 4.27 -0.63
CA GLU A 26 15.78 3.34 0.39
C GLU A 26 15.21 4.06 1.63
N ASN A 27 15.82 5.18 2.02
CA ASN A 27 15.35 6.05 3.10
C ASN A 27 14.01 6.72 2.76
N GLU A 28 13.84 7.21 1.54
CA GLU A 28 12.58 7.85 1.10
C GLU A 28 11.44 6.83 1.07
N VAL A 29 11.69 5.61 0.59
CA VAL A 29 10.68 4.53 0.60
C VAL A 29 10.27 4.22 2.04
N ARG A 30 11.23 4.06 2.96
CA ARG A 30 10.93 3.74 4.37
C ARG A 30 10.10 4.82 5.04
N GLU A 31 10.49 6.08 4.88
CA GLU A 31 9.78 7.21 5.49
C GLU A 31 8.36 7.34 4.92
N MET A 32 8.22 7.30 3.60
CA MET A 32 6.92 7.35 2.94
C MET A 32 6.02 6.19 3.41
N LEU A 33 6.53 4.95 3.43
CA LEU A 33 5.75 3.79 3.84
C LEU A 33 5.38 3.81 5.33
N TYR A 34 6.25 4.34 6.20
CA TYR A 34 5.93 4.51 7.61
C TYR A 34 4.79 5.50 7.80
N LEU A 35 4.86 6.68 7.17
CA LEU A 35 3.80 7.69 7.25
C LEU A 35 2.48 7.20 6.66
N LEU A 36 2.53 6.45 5.54
CA LEU A 36 1.35 5.83 4.96
C LEU A 36 0.78 4.71 5.83
N ASN A 37 1.62 3.99 6.58
CA ASN A 37 1.17 3.00 7.57
C ASN A 37 0.42 3.66 8.71
N THR A 38 0.99 4.71 9.30
CA THR A 38 0.32 5.47 10.36
C THR A 38 -0.99 6.09 9.85
N ALA A 39 -0.99 6.69 8.66
CA ALA A 39 -2.19 7.24 8.04
C ALA A 39 -3.32 6.21 7.89
N ASN A 40 -2.96 5.00 7.47
CA ASN A 40 -3.89 3.89 7.28
C ASN A 40 -4.41 3.35 8.62
N LEU A 41 -3.56 3.31 9.65
CA LEU A 41 -3.95 2.95 11.02
C LEU A 41 -4.88 4.00 11.65
N ASP A 42 -4.62 5.29 11.44
CA ASP A 42 -5.46 6.39 11.94
C ASP A 42 -6.86 6.32 11.32
N CYS A 43 -6.94 6.13 10.00
CA CYS A 43 -8.21 5.95 9.29
C CYS A 43 -8.95 4.71 9.80
N TYR A 44 -8.27 3.57 9.94
CA TYR A 44 -8.89 2.36 10.47
C TYR A 44 -9.41 2.54 11.90
N SER A 45 -8.61 3.15 12.78
CA SER A 45 -8.99 3.41 14.18
C SER A 45 -10.23 4.30 14.28
N TYR A 46 -10.36 5.27 13.37
CA TYR A 46 -11.52 6.16 13.32
C TYR A 46 -12.81 5.41 12.95
N TYR A 47 -12.76 4.53 11.95
CA TYR A 47 -13.94 3.77 11.50
C TYR A 47 -14.23 2.53 12.35
N HIS A 48 -13.25 2.02 13.09
CA HIS A 48 -13.36 0.84 13.95
C HIS A 48 -12.94 1.14 15.39
N PRO A 49 -13.67 2.02 16.11
CA PRO A 49 -13.31 2.43 17.47
C PRO A 49 -13.37 1.27 18.49
N GLU A 50 -14.02 0.17 18.14
CA GLU A 50 -14.05 -1.06 18.95
C GLU A 50 -12.74 -1.86 18.92
N ARG A 51 -11.82 -1.53 18.01
CA ARG A 51 -10.53 -2.22 17.84
C ARG A 51 -9.42 -1.47 18.58
N GLU A 52 -8.77 -2.13 19.53
CA GLU A 52 -7.54 -1.63 20.13
C GLU A 52 -6.36 -1.86 19.17
N LEU A 53 -5.87 -0.79 18.55
CA LEU A 53 -4.67 -0.81 17.71
C LEU A 53 -3.46 -0.28 18.46
N THR A 54 -2.30 -0.89 18.21
CA THR A 54 -1.01 -0.38 18.68
C THR A 54 -0.15 0.00 17.47
N GLU A 55 0.16 1.29 17.34
CA GLU A 55 1.08 1.76 16.31
C GLU A 55 2.52 1.35 16.64
N SER A 56 3.27 0.94 15.61
CA SER A 56 4.71 0.74 15.72
C SER A 56 5.46 2.05 15.59
N GLY A 57 6.49 2.26 16.41
CA GLY A 57 7.45 3.33 16.15
C GLY A 57 8.25 3.12 14.85
N PRO A 58 8.84 4.18 14.26
CA PRO A 58 9.51 4.12 12.96
C PRO A 58 10.69 3.13 12.92
N VAL A 59 11.41 2.96 14.03
CA VAL A 59 12.53 2.01 14.14
C VAL A 59 12.04 0.56 14.05
N ALA A 60 10.92 0.25 14.73
CA ALA A 60 10.33 -1.08 14.68
C ALA A 60 9.78 -1.39 13.29
N PHE A 61 9.07 -0.42 12.69
CA PHE A 61 8.55 -0.51 11.33
C PHE A 61 9.67 -0.77 10.32
N SER A 62 10.73 0.04 10.33
CA SER A 62 11.90 -0.15 9.48
C SER A 62 12.53 -1.53 9.67
N GLY A 63 12.67 -1.98 10.92
CA GLY A 63 13.22 -3.31 11.22
C GLY A 63 12.39 -4.45 10.63
N TRP A 64 11.07 -4.30 10.51
CA TRP A 64 10.21 -5.29 9.85
C TRP A 64 10.43 -5.35 8.34
N LEU A 65 10.59 -4.20 7.68
CA LEU A 65 10.87 -4.14 6.25
C LEU A 65 12.14 -4.93 5.87
N ASP A 66 13.14 -4.93 6.75
CA ASP A 66 14.40 -5.63 6.54
C ASP A 66 14.29 -7.13 6.85
N ARG A 67 13.61 -7.50 7.94
CA ARG A 67 13.68 -8.84 8.55
C ARG A 67 12.60 -9.82 8.08
N MET A 68 11.45 -9.34 7.61
CA MET A 68 10.37 -10.22 7.19
C MET A 68 10.67 -10.86 5.83
N ASP A 69 10.43 -12.16 5.70
CA ASP A 69 10.66 -12.90 4.45
C ASP A 69 9.47 -12.79 3.49
N CYS A 70 9.25 -11.60 2.93
CA CYS A 70 8.21 -11.36 1.93
C CYS A 70 8.83 -11.00 0.58
N ARG A 71 8.54 -11.73 -0.48
CA ARG A 71 9.13 -11.45 -1.81
C ARG A 71 8.52 -10.19 -2.44
N PRO A 72 9.25 -9.41 -3.25
CA PRO A 72 8.60 -8.35 -4.03
C PRO A 72 7.51 -8.93 -4.93
N TYR A 73 6.53 -8.10 -5.30
CA TYR A 73 5.57 -8.42 -6.35
C TYR A 73 6.25 -8.90 -7.63
N ARG A 74 5.56 -9.78 -8.36
CA ARG A 74 6.09 -10.38 -9.60
C ARG A 74 6.08 -9.38 -10.76
N THR A 75 5.13 -8.43 -10.77
CA THR A 75 4.93 -7.48 -11.87
C THR A 75 4.73 -6.04 -11.36
N GLU A 76 5.05 -5.06 -12.20
CA GLU A 76 4.79 -3.63 -11.94
C GLU A 76 3.28 -3.33 -11.81
N VAL A 77 2.42 -4.09 -12.52
CA VAL A 77 0.95 -4.00 -12.41
C VAL A 77 0.47 -4.38 -11.00
N GLN A 78 1.06 -5.40 -10.37
CA GLN A 78 0.74 -5.76 -8.99
C GLN A 78 1.16 -4.67 -7.99
N LEU A 79 2.35 -4.07 -8.18
CA LEU A 79 2.80 -2.93 -7.40
C LEU A 79 1.80 -1.77 -7.53
N TYR A 80 1.51 -1.36 -8.77
CA TYR A 80 0.59 -0.26 -9.06
C TYR A 80 -0.75 -0.41 -8.35
N LYS A 81 -1.35 -1.60 -8.42
CA LYS A 81 -2.61 -1.88 -7.73
C LYS A 81 -2.51 -1.83 -6.22
N SER A 82 -1.45 -2.37 -5.63
CA SER A 82 -1.25 -2.31 -4.18
C SER A 82 -1.12 -0.86 -3.71
N LEU A 83 -0.46 0.01 -4.49
CA LEU A 83 -0.37 1.43 -4.20
C LEU A 83 -1.74 2.13 -4.30
N LEU A 84 -2.55 1.79 -5.31
CA LEU A 84 -3.92 2.31 -5.42
C LEU A 84 -4.81 1.86 -4.26
N CYS A 85 -4.69 0.60 -3.84
CA CYS A 85 -5.45 0.07 -2.72
C CYS A 85 -5.10 0.80 -1.42
N LEU A 86 -3.82 1.00 -1.15
CA LEU A 86 -3.35 1.79 0.00
C LEU A 86 -3.82 3.25 -0.08
N LYS A 87 -3.72 3.87 -1.26
CA LYS A 87 -4.23 5.23 -1.46
C LYS A 87 -5.72 5.35 -1.14
N ARG A 88 -6.53 4.34 -1.50
CA ARG A 88 -7.98 4.31 -1.27
C ARG A 88 -8.35 4.05 0.19
N SER A 89 -7.48 3.42 0.97
CA SER A 89 -7.73 3.13 2.39
C SER A 89 -7.42 4.31 3.32
N ILE A 90 -6.90 5.41 2.78
CA ILE A 90 -6.52 6.61 3.53
C ILE A 90 -7.50 7.73 3.23
N ASP A 91 -8.31 8.10 4.23
CA ASP A 91 -9.12 9.32 4.19
C ASP A 91 -8.25 10.54 4.49
N ARG A 92 -8.19 11.48 3.54
CA ARG A 92 -7.37 12.70 3.64
C ARG A 92 -7.81 13.62 4.77
N ASP A 93 -9.07 13.57 5.15
CA ASP A 93 -9.65 14.45 6.17
C ASP A 93 -9.33 13.95 7.58
N LEU A 94 -8.93 12.68 7.73
CA LEU A 94 -8.59 12.05 9.01
C LEU A 94 -7.09 12.08 9.33
N ILE A 95 -6.24 12.53 8.41
CA ILE A 95 -4.77 12.45 8.52
C ILE A 95 -4.09 13.80 8.73
N VAL A 96 -2.91 13.78 9.35
CA VAL A 96 -2.10 14.97 9.62
C VAL A 96 -1.27 15.42 8.41
N THR A 97 -0.64 16.59 8.48
CA THR A 97 0.10 17.20 7.35
C THR A 97 1.21 16.30 6.80
N SER A 98 2.05 15.68 7.64
CA SER A 98 3.13 14.79 7.19
C SER A 98 2.61 13.56 6.44
N GLN A 99 1.48 13.00 6.90
CA GLN A 99 0.80 11.90 6.22
C GLN A 99 0.22 12.33 4.87
N ARG A 100 -0.30 13.57 4.77
CA ARG A 100 -0.78 14.12 3.49
C ARG A 100 0.36 14.31 2.49
N GLU A 101 1.55 14.71 2.95
CA GLU A 101 2.76 14.79 2.12
C GLU A 101 3.16 13.40 1.61
N ALA A 102 3.17 12.39 2.47
CA ALA A 102 3.42 11.00 2.07
C ALA A 102 2.35 10.48 1.09
N LEU A 103 1.07 10.81 1.29
CA LEU A 103 0.00 10.49 0.36
C LEU A 103 0.17 11.20 -0.99
N GLN A 104 0.73 12.41 -1.01
CA GLN A 104 1.07 13.12 -2.24
C GLN A 104 2.27 12.48 -2.95
N ALA A 105 3.29 12.03 -2.21
CA ALA A 105 4.40 11.26 -2.76
C ALA A 105 3.90 9.95 -3.39
N LEU A 106 3.00 9.22 -2.71
CA LEU A 106 2.33 8.03 -3.25
C LEU A 106 1.63 8.32 -4.58
N LYS A 107 0.89 9.44 -4.67
CA LYS A 107 0.22 9.86 -5.91
C LYS A 107 1.23 10.11 -7.05
N CYS A 108 2.36 10.76 -6.75
CA CYS A 108 3.43 10.98 -7.71
C CYS A 108 4.01 9.65 -8.23
N VAL A 109 4.29 8.72 -7.32
CA VAL A 109 4.77 7.37 -7.68
C VAL A 109 3.76 6.66 -8.59
N THR A 110 2.47 6.67 -8.24
CA THR A 110 1.44 6.02 -9.07
C THR A 110 1.38 6.62 -10.47
N SER A 111 1.40 7.95 -10.60
CA SER A 111 1.35 8.62 -11.91
C SER A 111 2.59 8.39 -12.76
N ASN A 112 3.77 8.29 -12.14
CA ASN A 112 5.00 7.96 -12.85
C ASN A 112 5.00 6.51 -13.36
N ILE A 113 4.43 5.56 -12.61
CA ILE A 113 4.26 4.18 -13.05
C ILE A 113 3.29 4.13 -14.24
N GLU A 114 2.13 4.80 -14.16
CA GLU A 114 1.16 4.89 -15.27
C GLU A 114 1.82 5.43 -16.55
N TYR A 115 2.55 6.55 -16.42
CA TYR A 115 3.24 7.18 -17.53
C TYR A 115 4.29 6.28 -18.16
N ARG A 116 5.16 5.66 -17.35
CA ARG A 116 6.18 4.72 -17.82
C ARG A 116 5.57 3.52 -18.54
N PHE A 117 4.51 2.95 -17.96
CA PHE A 117 3.81 1.81 -18.53
C PHE A 117 3.19 2.17 -19.88
N TYR A 118 2.48 3.28 -19.96
CA TYR A 118 1.90 3.77 -21.21
C TYR A 118 2.98 4.02 -22.27
N LYS A 119 4.09 4.65 -21.89
CA LYS A 119 5.22 4.91 -22.79
C LYS A 119 5.85 3.63 -23.35
N ALA A 120 5.91 2.56 -22.54
CA ALA A 120 6.50 1.30 -22.94
C ALA A 120 5.56 0.42 -23.79
N TYR A 121 4.27 0.41 -23.49
CA TYR A 121 3.32 -0.55 -24.04
C TYR A 121 2.20 0.07 -24.91
N GLY A 122 2.09 1.40 -24.97
CA GLY A 122 1.05 2.10 -25.74
C GLY A 122 -0.37 1.84 -25.23
N MET A 123 -0.53 1.49 -23.95
CA MET A 123 -1.81 1.20 -23.32
C MET A 123 -1.81 1.59 -21.84
N GLU A 124 -2.99 1.87 -21.31
CA GLU A 124 -3.17 2.18 -19.89
C GLU A 124 -2.90 0.94 -19.02
N ILE A 125 -2.30 1.15 -17.85
CA ILE A 125 -1.95 0.05 -16.92
C ILE A 125 -3.18 -0.67 -16.36
N GLU A 126 -4.36 -0.03 -16.40
CA GLU A 126 -5.63 -0.59 -15.96
C GLU A 126 -6.41 -1.31 -17.07
N ASP A 127 -5.92 -1.28 -18.32
CA ASP A 127 -6.58 -1.92 -19.46
C ASP A 127 -6.77 -3.44 -19.21
N LYS A 128 -7.95 -3.96 -19.55
CA LYS A 128 -8.33 -5.37 -19.32
C LYS A 128 -7.41 -6.39 -19.98
N ARG A 129 -6.68 -6.00 -21.03
CA ARG A 129 -5.67 -6.83 -21.71
C ARG A 129 -4.40 -7.00 -20.89
N THR A 130 -4.15 -6.09 -19.95
CA THR A 130 -3.08 -6.26 -18.97
C THR A 130 -3.51 -7.28 -17.90
N VAL A 131 -2.55 -7.79 -17.14
CA VAL A 131 -2.85 -8.63 -15.96
C VAL A 131 -3.62 -7.87 -14.85
N TYR A 132 -4.00 -6.62 -15.10
CA TYR A 132 -4.88 -5.84 -14.23
C TYR A 132 -6.29 -6.46 -14.14
N GLY A 133 -6.89 -6.97 -15.21
CA GLY A 133 -8.17 -7.70 -15.09
C GLY A 133 -8.01 -8.98 -14.26
N GLU A 134 -6.99 -9.77 -14.59
CA GLU A 134 -6.74 -11.11 -14.04
C GLU A 134 -6.27 -11.14 -12.58
N CYS A 135 -5.68 -10.05 -12.10
CA CYS A 135 -5.26 -9.92 -10.70
C CYS A 135 -6.25 -9.12 -9.86
N ALA A 136 -7.40 -8.67 -10.39
CA ALA A 136 -8.35 -7.85 -9.64
C ALA A 136 -8.93 -8.63 -8.43
N TYR A 137 -9.23 -9.91 -8.61
CA TYR A 137 -9.74 -10.83 -7.58
C TYR A 137 -8.63 -11.52 -6.76
N ARG A 138 -7.37 -11.45 -7.19
CA ARG A 138 -6.20 -12.02 -6.46
C ARG A 138 -5.52 -11.02 -5.53
N LEU A 139 -6.17 -9.87 -5.32
CA LEU A 139 -5.71 -8.77 -4.46
C LEU A 139 -6.78 -8.33 -3.46
N VAL A 140 -7.87 -9.10 -3.36
CA VAL A 140 -8.48 -9.40 -2.07
C VAL A 140 -7.45 -10.30 -1.41
N PRO A 141 -6.66 -9.83 -0.43
CA PRO A 141 -5.84 -10.74 0.34
C PRO A 141 -6.76 -11.87 0.78
N ARG A 142 -6.39 -13.09 0.40
CA ARG A 142 -6.98 -14.27 1.04
C ARG A 142 -6.85 -14.06 2.56
N GLU A 143 -7.67 -14.70 3.39
CA GLU A 143 -7.52 -14.57 4.86
C GLU A 143 -6.07 -14.84 5.34
N ASP A 144 -5.28 -15.58 4.54
CA ASP A 144 -3.88 -15.91 4.75
C ASP A 144 -2.85 -15.02 4.00
N GLU A 145 -3.28 -14.08 3.13
CA GLU A 145 -2.37 -13.20 2.39
C GLU A 145 -2.20 -11.81 3.06
N PRO A 146 -0.98 -11.23 3.07
CA PRO A 146 -0.74 -9.94 3.71
C PRO A 146 -1.29 -8.73 2.93
N SER A 147 -2.40 -8.16 3.39
CA SER A 147 -2.91 -6.88 2.88
C SER A 147 -2.04 -5.71 3.32
N VAL A 148 -1.91 -4.66 2.51
CA VAL A 148 -1.56 -3.31 3.01
C VAL A 148 -2.77 -2.50 3.42
N CYS A 149 -3.96 -2.89 2.95
CA CYS A 149 -5.21 -2.22 3.25
C CYS A 149 -5.83 -2.86 4.50
N LEU A 150 -5.88 -2.09 5.59
CA LEU A 150 -6.56 -2.50 6.82
C LEU A 150 -8.08 -2.39 6.66
N MET A 151 -8.54 -1.44 5.84
CA MET A 151 -9.95 -1.22 5.47
C MET A 151 -10.40 -2.16 4.35
N HIS A 152 -10.10 -3.47 4.45
CA HIS A 152 -10.40 -4.44 3.39
C HIS A 152 -11.88 -4.39 2.96
N ASP A 153 -12.78 -4.11 3.90
CA ASP A 153 -14.23 -4.08 3.69
C ASP A 153 -14.70 -2.94 2.77
N TRP A 154 -13.86 -1.92 2.52
CA TRP A 154 -14.18 -0.77 1.67
C TRP A 154 -13.72 -0.95 0.21
N ILE A 155 -13.02 -2.05 -0.10
CA ILE A 155 -12.59 -2.37 -1.47
C ILE A 155 -13.78 -2.83 -2.33
N TYR A 156 -14.92 -3.18 -1.73
CA TYR A 156 -16.20 -3.28 -2.42
C TYR A 156 -16.76 -1.88 -2.69
N LEU A 157 -16.12 -1.13 -3.60
CA LEU A 157 -16.78 0.00 -4.22
C LEU A 157 -17.95 -0.54 -5.06
N PRO A 158 -19.21 -0.10 -4.86
CA PRO A 158 -20.23 -0.36 -5.84
C PRO A 158 -19.78 0.32 -7.14
N SER A 159 -19.72 -0.45 -8.21
CA SER A 159 -19.56 0.06 -9.57
C SER A 159 -20.65 1.11 -9.82
N ALA A 160 -20.24 2.37 -9.96
CA ALA A 160 -21.04 3.39 -10.63
C ALA A 160 -20.96 3.18 -12.14
#